data_AF-A0A2T6ZYG7-F1
#
_entry.id   AF-A0A2T6ZYG7-F1
#
_cell.length_a   1.000
_cell.length_b   1.000
_cell.length_c   1.000
_cell.angle_alpha   90.00
_cell.angle_beta   90.00
_cell.angle_gamma   90.00
#
_symmetry.space_group_name_H-M   'P 1'
#
loop_
_entity.id
_entity.type
_entity.pdbx_description
1 polymer ?
#
loop_
_entity_poly.entity_id
_entity_poly.type
_entity_poly.pdbx_seq_one_letter_code
_entity_poly.pdbx_strand_id
1 'polypeptide(L)' 'MNNQTQHIERRYIRKNMLMRLLTQLFGENFEIEVIDESYRLNVPRPLTEEEIEQISL' A
#
# COMPACT_ATOMS: atom_id res chain seq x y z
N MET A 1 2.17 -14.86 -9.81
CA MET A 1 2.04 -14.33 -8.44
C MET A 1 0.56 -14.14 -8.17
N ASN A 2 0.03 -14.71 -7.08
CA ASN A 2 -1.37 -14.51 -6.71
C ASN A 2 -1.47 -13.22 -5.89
N ASN A 3 -1.49 -12.08 -6.58
CA ASN A 3 -1.61 -10.78 -5.93
C ASN A 3 -3.08 -10.38 -5.84
N GLN A 4 -3.41 -9.62 -4.79
CA GLN A 4 -4.71 -9.05 -4.54
C GLN A 4 -4.66 -7.54 -4.71
N THR A 5 -5.71 -6.98 -5.30
CA THR A 5 -5.86 -5.54 -5.44
C THR A 5 -6.49 -4.96 -4.18
N GLN A 6 -5.86 -3.93 -3.61
CA GLN A 6 -6.40 -3.16 -2.49
C GLN A 6 -6.38 -1.67 -2.84
N HIS A 7 -7.44 -0.94 -2.46
CA HIS A 7 -7.52 0.50 -2.64
C HIS A 7 -7.35 1.19 -1.28
N ILE A 8 -6.52 2.23 -1.25
CA ILE A 8 -6.30 3.03 -0.04
C ILE A 8 -6.33 4.51 -0.40
N GLU A 9 -7.05 5.32 0.38
CA GLU A 9 -7.13 6.77 0.15
C GLU A 9 -5.78 7.45 0.39
N ARG A 10 -5.34 8.25 -0.58
CA ARG A 10 -4.05 8.96 -0.52
C ARG A 10 -4.07 10.14 0.43
N ARG A 11 -5.25 10.71 0.73
CA ARG A 11 -5.43 11.93 1.53
C ARG A 11 -4.74 11.85 2.91
N TYR A 12 -4.66 10.64 3.47
CA TYR A 12 -4.08 10.41 4.79
C TYR A 12 -2.77 9.62 4.77
N ILE A 13 -2.19 9.31 3.59
CA ILE A 13 -1.03 8.42 3.50
C ILE A 13 0.19 9.11 2.92
N ARG A 14 1.30 9.05 3.67
CA ARG A 14 2.62 9.46 3.18
C ARG A 14 3.17 8.42 2.22
N LYS A 15 3.33 8.78 0.94
CA LYS A 15 3.86 7.87 -0.12
C LYS A 15 5.16 7.17 0.27
N ASN A 16 6.11 7.89 0.89
CA ASN A 16 7.40 7.32 1.29
C ASN A 16 7.26 6.27 2.40
N MET A 17 6.30 6.46 3.32
CA MET A 17 6.01 5.51 4.38
C MET A 17 5.34 4.26 3.81
N LEU A 18 4.38 4.45 2.89
CA LEU A 18 3.73 3.36 2.15
C LEU A 18 4.76 2.51 1.38
N MET A 19 5.64 3.14 0.60
CA MET A 19 6.70 2.45 -0.14
C MET A 19 7.61 1.65 0.81
N ARG A 20 8.04 2.26 1.92
CA ARG A 20 8.91 1.60 2.90
C ARG A 20 8.23 0.39 3.55
N LEU A 21 6.94 0.52 3.91
CA LEU A 21 6.15 -0.57 4.47
C LEU A 21 6.02 -1.72 3.48
N LEU A 22 5.67 -1.43 2.23
CA LEU A 22 5.47 -2.45 1.20
C LEU A 22 6.77 -3.18 0.86
N THR A 23 7.91 -2.46 0.79
CA THR A 23 9.22 -3.11 0.63
C THR A 23 9.57 -3.99 1.84
N GLN A 24 9.24 -3.57 3.06
CA GLN A 24 9.49 -4.37 4.26
C GLN A 24 8.64 -5.66 4.30
N LEU A 25 7.38 -5.58 3.88
CA LEU A 25 6.45 -6.72 3.92
C LEU A 25 6.61 -7.68 2.74
N PHE A 26 6.86 -7.14 1.54
CA PHE A 26 6.75 -7.89 0.29
C PHE A 26 8.01 -7.84 -0.58
N GLY A 27 9.06 -7.14 -0.16
CA GLY A 27 10.27 -6.95 -0.96
C GLY A 27 9.95 -6.18 -2.24
N GLU A 28 10.17 -6.81 -3.39
CA GLU A 28 9.83 -6.25 -4.71
C GLU A 28 8.51 -6.80 -5.27
N ASN A 29 7.80 -7.65 -4.51
CA ASN A 29 6.58 -8.30 -4.96
C ASN A 29 5.33 -7.45 -4.69
N PHE A 30 5.32 -6.20 -5.14
CA PHE A 30 4.14 -5.34 -5.10
C PHE A 30 4.17 -4.31 -6.24
N GLU A 31 3.00 -3.82 -6.62
CA GLU A 31 2.86 -2.69 -7.54
C GLU A 31 1.96 -1.63 -6.93
N ILE A 32 2.23 -0.36 -7.24
CA ILE A 32 1.42 0.77 -6.82
C ILE A 32 1.05 1.59 -8.04
N GLU A 33 -0.26 1.80 -8.21
CA GLU A 33 -0.82 2.74 -9.17
C GLU A 33 -1.52 3.87 -8.41
N VAL A 34 -1.36 5.11 -8.88
CA VAL A 34 -2.09 6.26 -8.31
C VAL A 34 -3.27 6.53 -9.23
N ILE A 35 -4.49 6.35 -8.71
CA ILE A 35 -5.74 6.60 -9.43
C ILE A 35 -6.50 7.66 -8.65
N ASP A 36 -6.63 8.84 -9.24
CA ASP A 36 -7.24 10.02 -8.63
C ASP A 36 -6.64 10.37 -7.25
N GLU A 37 -7.44 10.25 -6.19
CA GLU A 37 -7.06 10.48 -4.79
C GLU A 37 -6.75 9.18 -4.03
N SER A 38 -6.47 8.08 -4.73
CA SER A 38 -6.22 6.77 -4.12
C SER A 38 -4.94 6.10 -4.62
N TYR A 39 -4.36 5.25 -3.77
CA TYR A 39 -3.37 4.24 -4.15
C TYR A 39 -4.10 2.93 -4.42
N ARG A 40 -3.93 2.40 -5.62
CA ARG A 40 -4.29 1.03 -5.96
C ARG A 40 -3.04 0.17 -5.80
N LEU A 41 -3.06 -0.72 -4.82
CA LEU A 41 -1.99 -1.64 -4.52
C LEU A 41 -2.28 -2.99 -5.15
N ASN A 42 -1.27 -3.59 -5.77
CA ASN A 42 -1.27 -4.99 -6.16
C ASN A 42 -0.26 -5.72 -5.27
N VAL A 43 -0.73 -6.45 -4.26
CA VAL A 43 0.08 -6.98 -3.16
C VAL A 43 -0.21 -8.46 -2.90
N PRO A 44 0.73 -9.25 -2.35
CA PRO A 44 0.52 -10.69 -2.11
C PRO A 44 -0.60 -10.99 -1.11
N ARG A 45 -0.85 -10.06 -0.18
CA ARG A 45 -2.01 -10.02 0.70
C ARG A 45 -2.40 -8.57 0.97
N PRO A 46 -3.65 -8.28 1.39
CA PRO A 46 -4.04 -6.94 1.79
C PRO A 46 -3.25 -6.50 3.01
N LEU A 47 -3.00 -5.20 3.10
CA LEU A 47 -2.52 -4.57 4.34
C LEU A 47 -3.61 -4.63 5.40
N THR A 48 -3.22 -4.89 6.64
CA THR A 48 -4.10 -4.80 7.81
C THR A 48 -4.36 -3.34 8.20
N GLU A 49 -5.38 -3.11 9.02
CA GLU A 49 -5.66 -1.77 9.56
C GLU A 49 -4.46 -1.23 10.36
N GLU A 50 -3.86 -2.05 11.23
CA GLU A 50 -2.66 -1.68 12.00
C GLU A 50 -1.47 -1.28 11.10
N GLU A 51 -1.28 -1.95 9.97
CA GLU A 51 -0.24 -1.62 8.99
C GLU A 51 -0.53 -0.28 8.29
N ILE A 52 -1.80 0.00 8.00
CA ILE A 52 -2.24 1.27 7.40
C ILE A 52 -2.11 2.42 8.41
N GLU A 53 -2.45 2.20 9.68
CA GLU A 53 -2.31 3.21 10.74
C GLU A 53 -0.86 3.68 10.91
N GLN A 54 0.12 2.78 10.77
CA GLN A 54 1.56 3.14 10.88
C GLN A 54 2.04 4.15 9.81
N ILE A 55 1.34 4.23 8.69
CA ILE A 55 1.70 5.09 7.55
C ILE A 55 0.73 6.27 7.35
N SER A 56 -0.30 6.33 8.21
CA SER A 56 -1.32 7.37 8.21
C SER A 56 -0.81 8.65 8.90
N LEU A 57 -1.38 9.80 8.50
CA LEU A 57 -1.06 11.15 9.00
C LEU A 57 -1.83 11.53 10.25
#